data_AF-A0A3M2CL15-F1
#
_entry.id   AF-A0A3M2CL15-F1
#
_cell.length_a   1.000
_cell.length_b   1.000
_cell.length_c   1.000
_cell.angle_alpha   90.00
_cell.angle_beta   90.00
_cell.angle_gamma   90.00
#
_symmetry.space_group_name_H-M   'P 1'
#
loop_
_entity.id
_entity.type
_entity.pdbx_description
1 polymer ?
#
loop_
_entity_poly.entity_id
_entity_poly.type
_entity_poly.pdbx_seq_one_letter_code
_entity_poly.pdbx_strand_id
1 'polypeptide(L)'
;MLDIIRRDVALLARTKAASDSIAPGVDLFPLPGVTQGLCGLLLAEPTRTTLICGDAIPTQDHLEQGKVLPTCWDLEKAQESFQEAVEIADLLILGRDNAVMNMTRRGV
;
A
#
# COMPACT_ATOMS: atom_id res chain seq x y z
N MET A 1 -24.15 5.28 24.68
CA MET A 1 -23.52 6.29 23.79
C MET A 1 -22.24 6.87 24.40
N LEU A 2 -22.27 7.41 25.62
CA LEU A 2 -21.07 7.90 26.33
C LEU A 2 -19.96 6.86 26.50
N ASP A 3 -20.29 5.60 26.73
CA ASP A 3 -19.30 4.53 26.91
C ASP A 3 -18.52 4.21 25.63
N ILE A 4 -19.15 4.39 24.46
CA ILE A 4 -18.50 4.19 23.15
C ILE A 4 -17.43 5.26 22.96
N ILE A 5 -17.77 6.53 23.19
CA ILE A 5 -16.83 7.65 23.06
C ILE A 5 -15.66 7.51 24.04
N ARG A 6 -15.92 7.11 25.30
CA ARG A 6 -14.86 6.88 26.29
C ARG A 6 -13.90 5.78 25.85
N ARG A 7 -14.42 4.70 25.27
CA ARG A 7 -13.61 3.61 24.73
C ARG A 7 -12.73 4.09 23.57
N ASP A 8 -13.28 4.87 22.65
CA ASP A 8 -12.55 5.37 21.48
C ASP A 8 -11.44 6.34 21.89
N VAL A 9 -11.72 7.26 22.82
CA VAL A 9 -10.71 8.16 23.40
C VAL A 9 -9.59 7.39 24.08
N ALA A 10 -9.91 6.38 24.89
CA ALA A 10 -8.91 5.55 25.56
C ALA A 10 -8.08 4.72 24.56
N LEU A 11 -8.67 4.30 23.44
CA LEU A 11 -7.96 3.61 22.37
C LEU A 11 -7.01 4.55 21.64
N LEU A 12 -7.49 5.73 21.21
CA LEU A 12 -6.65 6.74 20.56
C LEU A 12 -5.48 7.18 21.45
N ALA A 13 -5.73 7.37 22.75
CA ALA A 13 -4.70 7.79 23.71
C ALA A 13 -3.53 6.79 23.85
N ARG A 14 -3.75 5.50 23.55
CA ARG A 14 -2.70 4.47 23.60
C ARG A 14 -2.10 4.11 22.24
N THR A 15 -2.69 4.58 21.14
CA THR A 15 -2.17 4.33 19.79
C THR A 15 -1.05 5.33 19.50
N LYS A 16 0.08 4.83 18.99
CA LYS A 16 1.19 5.66 18.52
C LYS A 16 1.35 5.46 17.03
N ALA A 17 1.88 6.47 16.34
CA ALA A 17 2.31 6.28 14.96
C ALA A 17 3.32 5.12 14.91
N ALA A 18 3.16 4.24 13.93
CA ALA A 18 4.16 3.21 13.66
C ALA A 18 5.47 3.89 13.23
N SER A 19 6.60 3.25 13.50
CA SER A 19 7.88 3.65 12.92
C SER A 19 7.88 3.36 11.42
N ASP A 20 8.58 4.21 10.65
CA ASP A 20 8.73 4.01 9.21
C ASP A 20 9.43 2.68 8.90
N SER A 21 10.40 2.27 9.72
CA SER A 21 11.02 0.95 9.62
C SER A 21 10.46 0.00 10.68
N ILE A 22 10.01 -1.18 10.27
CA ILE A 22 9.40 -2.19 11.14
C ILE A 22 10.43 -3.25 11.54
N ALA A 23 11.28 -3.63 10.59
CA ALA A 23 12.37 -4.59 10.77
C ALA A 23 13.46 -4.32 9.71
N PRO A 24 14.67 -4.89 9.86
CA PRO A 24 15.72 -4.75 8.84
C PRO A 24 15.21 -5.17 7.45
N GLY A 25 15.22 -4.23 6.50
CA GLY A 25 14.74 -4.44 5.13
C GLY A 25 13.22 -4.47 4.97
N VAL A 26 12.45 -4.06 5.99
CA VAL A 26 10.99 -3.98 5.98
C VAL A 26 10.55 -2.58 6.43
N ASP A 27 10.11 -1.78 5.47
CA ASP A 27 9.70 -0.40 5.69
C ASP A 27 8.22 -0.21 5.35
N LEU A 28 7.54 0.63 6.13
CA LEU A 28 6.18 1.06 5.88
C LEU A 28 6.18 2.04 4.70
N PHE A 29 5.39 1.73 3.67
CA PHE A 29 5.35 2.53 2.44
C PHE A 29 3.96 3.18 2.29
N PRO A 30 3.82 4.51 2.45
CA PRO A 30 2.53 5.18 2.30
C PRO A 30 1.97 5.03 0.88
N LEU A 31 0.70 4.64 0.76
CA LEU A 31 -0.03 4.49 -0.51
C LEU A 31 -1.44 5.10 -0.40
N PRO A 32 -1.57 6.40 -0.05
CA PRO A 32 -2.87 7.03 0.18
C PRO A 32 -3.71 7.09 -1.08
N GLY A 33 -5.03 7.02 -0.94
CA GLY A 33 -5.96 7.25 -2.05
C GLY A 33 -7.16 6.33 -2.01
N VAL A 34 -6.94 5.02 -1.94
CA VAL A 34 -8.06 4.08 -1.70
C VAL A 34 -8.65 4.31 -0.31
N THR A 35 -7.78 4.48 0.69
CA THR A 35 -8.16 5.07 1.97
C THR A 35 -7.15 6.17 2.33
N GLN A 36 -7.49 7.01 3.31
CA GLN A 36 -6.64 8.11 3.75
C GLN A 36 -5.30 7.64 4.34
N GLY A 37 -5.26 6.44 4.94
CA GLY A 37 -4.11 5.89 5.64
C GLY A 37 -3.71 4.51 5.12
N LEU A 38 -3.97 4.23 3.84
CA LEU A 38 -3.50 2.98 3.24
C LEU A 38 -1.97 3.02 3.18
N CYS A 39 -1.34 1.97 3.70
CA CYS A 39 0.09 1.75 3.61
C CYS A 39 0.35 0.34 3.11
N GLY A 40 1.36 0.21 2.27
CA GLY A 40 1.99 -1.04 1.90
C GLY A 40 3.22 -1.34 2.76
N LEU A 41 3.91 -2.42 2.41
CA LEU A 41 5.21 -2.77 2.99
C LEU A 41 6.24 -2.91 1.87
N LEU A 42 7.31 -2.13 1.96
CA LEU A 42 8.46 -2.21 1.07
C LEU A 42 9.49 -3.18 1.68
N LEU A 43 9.79 -4.23 0.93
CA LEU A 43 10.78 -5.24 1.29
C LEU A 43 12.02 -5.04 0.43
N ALA A 44 13.10 -4.59 1.07
CA ALA A 44 14.40 -4.45 0.42
C ALA A 44 15.16 -5.78 0.50
N GLU A 45 15.19 -6.52 -0.61
CA GLU A 45 15.97 -7.75 -0.73
C GLU A 45 17.30 -7.45 -1.47
N PRO A 46 18.33 -8.29 -1.33
CA PRO A 46 19.64 -8.01 -1.92
C PRO A 46 19.65 -7.82 -3.46
N THR A 47 18.69 -8.43 -4.16
CA THR A 47 18.65 -8.45 -5.63
C THR A 47 17.34 -7.92 -6.21
N ARG A 48 16.37 -7.53 -5.37
CA ARG A 48 15.08 -7.03 -5.83
C ARG A 48 14.37 -6.23 -4.74
N THR A 49 13.39 -5.46 -5.16
CA THR A 49 12.46 -4.76 -4.27
C THR A 49 11.08 -5.39 -4.40
N THR A 50 10.48 -5.81 -3.29
CA THR A 50 9.12 -6.35 -3.26
C THR A 50 8.21 -5.37 -2.52
N LEU A 51 7.07 -5.01 -3.11
CA LEU A 51 6.07 -4.17 -2.44
C LEU A 51 4.79 -4.96 -2.20
N ILE A 52 4.33 -4.99 -0.96
CA ILE A 52 2.98 -5.43 -0.60
C ILE A 52 2.05 -4.25 -0.78
N CYS A 53 1.25 -4.25 -1.85
CA CYS A 53 0.49 -3.09 -2.30
C CYS A 53 -0.82 -2.88 -1.52
N GLY A 54 -1.36 -3.94 -0.91
CA GLY A 54 -2.72 -3.90 -0.38
C GLY A 54 -3.73 -3.49 -1.46
N ASP A 55 -4.73 -2.70 -1.09
CA ASP A 55 -5.76 -2.27 -2.04
C ASP A 55 -5.28 -1.17 -3.03
N ALA A 56 -4.04 -0.68 -2.93
CA ALA A 56 -3.50 0.28 -3.89
C ALA A 56 -3.41 -0.34 -5.30
N ILE A 57 -3.08 -1.63 -5.36
CA ILE A 57 -3.16 -2.47 -6.56
C ILE A 57 -3.92 -3.75 -6.19
N PRO A 58 -5.25 -3.80 -6.39
CA PRO A 58 -6.08 -4.88 -5.87
C PRO A 58 -5.83 -6.22 -6.56
N THR A 59 -5.85 -6.23 -7.90
CA THR A 59 -5.76 -7.46 -8.71
C THR A 59 -4.90 -7.23 -9.95
N GLN A 60 -4.52 -8.32 -10.62
CA GLN A 60 -3.71 -8.24 -11.83
C GLN A 60 -4.44 -7.44 -12.93
N ASP A 61 -5.75 -7.58 -13.08
CA ASP A 61 -6.55 -6.81 -14.06
C ASP A 61 -6.44 -5.29 -13.83
N HIS A 62 -6.38 -4.85 -12.57
CA HIS A 62 -6.21 -3.44 -12.23
C HIS A 62 -4.81 -2.95 -12.60
N LEU A 63 -3.80 -3.78 -12.33
CA LEU A 63 -2.42 -3.50 -12.70
C LEU A 63 -2.26 -3.35 -14.22
N GLU A 64 -2.75 -4.31 -14.99
CA GLU A 64 -2.62 -4.32 -16.46
C GLU A 64 -3.36 -3.15 -17.14
N GLN A 65 -4.48 -2.72 -16.55
CA GLN A 65 -5.29 -1.61 -17.09
C GLN A 65 -4.87 -0.24 -16.56
N GLY A 66 -3.93 -0.16 -15.62
CA GLY A 66 -3.57 1.11 -14.96
C GLY A 66 -4.75 1.71 -14.19
N LYS A 67 -5.56 0.89 -13.52
CA LYS A 67 -6.80 1.32 -12.85
C LYS A 67 -6.74 1.09 -11.35
N VAL A 68 -7.45 1.94 -10.62
CA VAL A 68 -7.66 1.83 -9.17
C VAL A 68 -9.12 1.46 -8.87
N LEU A 69 -9.40 1.12 -7.60
CA LEU A 69 -10.78 0.79 -7.20
C LEU A 69 -11.72 1.98 -7.39
N PRO A 70 -12.93 1.79 -7.93
CA PRO A 70 -13.91 2.86 -8.09
C PRO A 70 -14.43 3.40 -6.75
N THR A 71 -14.26 2.64 -5.67
CA THR A 71 -14.63 3.02 -4.30
C THR A 71 -13.51 3.73 -3.55
N CYS A 72 -12.44 4.16 -4.25
CA CYS A 72 -11.35 4.90 -3.61
C CYS A 72 -11.87 6.18 -2.97
N TRP A 73 -11.25 6.58 -1.86
CA TRP A 73 -11.56 7.83 -1.20
C TRP A 73 -11.17 9.05 -2.06
N ASP A 74 -10.03 8.97 -2.74
CA ASP A 74 -9.50 10.03 -3.62
C ASP A 74 -8.84 9.39 -4.85
N LEU A 75 -9.39 9.71 -6.02
CA LEU A 75 -8.97 9.12 -7.29
C LEU A 75 -7.56 9.56 -7.71
N GLU A 76 -7.24 10.84 -7.53
CA GLU A 76 -5.96 11.41 -7.96
C GLU A 76 -4.83 10.78 -7.14
N LYS A 77 -4.98 10.80 -5.81
CA LYS A 77 -4.00 10.16 -4.91
C LYS A 77 -3.88 8.65 -5.10
N ALA A 78 -5.00 7.98 -5.39
CA ALA A 78 -4.95 6.54 -5.66
C ALA A 78 -4.15 6.26 -6.93
N GLN A 79 -4.29 7.08 -7.97
CA GLN A 79 -3.50 6.95 -9.19
C GLN A 79 -2.02 7.28 -8.97
N GLU A 80 -1.71 8.33 -8.19
CA GLU A 80 -0.33 8.65 -7.80
C GLU A 80 0.32 7.47 -7.07
N SER A 81 -0.35 6.94 -6.04
CA SER A 81 0.15 5.79 -5.27
C SER A 81 0.29 4.52 -6.12
N PHE A 82 -0.65 4.30 -7.05
CA PHE A 82 -0.55 3.19 -8.01
C PHE A 82 0.71 3.33 -8.86
N GLN A 83 0.97 4.53 -9.39
CA GLN A 83 2.12 4.80 -10.23
C GLN A 83 3.44 4.65 -9.45
N GLU A 84 3.53 5.21 -8.25
CA GLU A 84 4.69 5.05 -7.37
C GLU A 84 4.99 3.57 -7.06
N ALA A 85 3.95 2.79 -6.77
CA ALA A 85 4.09 1.35 -6.50
C ALA A 85 4.68 0.58 -7.69
N VAL A 86 4.21 0.88 -8.91
CA VAL A 86 4.74 0.31 -10.16
C VAL A 86 6.15 0.83 -10.46
N GLU A 87 6.50 2.04 -10.04
CA GLU A 87 7.83 2.59 -10.29
C GLU A 87 8.90 2.02 -9.36
N ILE A 88 8.56 1.69 -8.11
CA ILE A 88 9.56 1.38 -7.07
C ILE A 88 9.91 -0.11 -6.95
N ALA A 89 8.98 -1.01 -7.25
CA ALA A 89 9.11 -2.43 -6.93
C ALA A 89 9.28 -3.33 -8.17
N ASP A 90 10.08 -4.37 -8.04
CA ASP A 90 10.29 -5.39 -9.08
C ASP A 90 9.26 -6.53 -8.98
N LEU A 91 8.76 -6.78 -7.76
CA LEU A 91 7.71 -7.75 -7.45
C LEU A 91 6.59 -7.04 -6.68
N LEU A 92 5.35 -7.25 -7.11
CA LEU A 92 4.17 -6.67 -6.48
C LEU A 92 3.35 -7.80 -5.84
N ILE A 93 3.04 -7.69 -4.55
CA ILE A 93 2.07 -8.55 -3.87
C ILE A 93 0.75 -7.78 -3.79
N LEU A 94 -0.23 -8.22 -4.58
CA LEU A 94 -1.49 -7.52 -4.76
C LEU A 94 -2.44 -7.75 -3.58
N GLY A 95 -3.35 -6.83 -3.32
CA GLY A 95 -4.21 -6.87 -2.13
C GLY A 95 -5.26 -7.99 -2.15
N ARG A 96 -5.71 -8.39 -3.34
CA ARG A 96 -6.82 -9.33 -3.56
C ARG A 96 -6.47 -10.41 -4.57
N ASP A 97 -5.19 -10.59 -4.85
CA ASP A 97 -4.65 -11.49 -5.87
C ASP A 97 -3.23 -11.95 -5.47
N ASN A 98 -2.57 -12.72 -6.34
CA ASN A 98 -1.26 -13.30 -6.09
C ASN A 98 -0.12 -12.29 -6.34
N ALA A 99 1.10 -12.73 -6.03
CA ALA A 99 2.31 -11.98 -6.36
C ALA A 99 2.58 -12.02 -7.87
N VAL A 100 2.89 -10.85 -8.44
CA VAL A 100 3.13 -10.68 -9.88
C VAL A 100 4.44 -9.93 -10.11
N MET A 101 5.21 -10.37 -11.10
CA MET A 101 6.42 -9.67 -11.52
C MET A 101 6.04 -8.34 -12.18
N ASN A 102 6.72 -7.26 -11.81
CA ASN A 102 6.52 -5.97 -12.43
C ASN A 102 7.27 -5.90 -13.77
N MET A 103 6.54 -6.14 -14.86
CA MET A 103 7.11 -6.16 -16.22
C MET A 103 7.53 -4.77 -16.71
N THR A 104 6.96 -3.70 -16.15
CA THR A 104 7.24 -2.31 -16.53
C THR A 104 8.70 -1.92 -16.27
N ARG A 105 9.35 -2.55 -15.27
CA ARG A 105 10.76 -2.29 -14.94
C ARG A 105 11.78 -3.09 -15.73
N ARG A 106 11.38 -4.15 -16.45
CA ARG A 106 12.30 -4.99 -17.24
C ARG A 106 12.51 -4.51 -18.68
N GLY A 107 11.94 -3.37 -19.05
CA GLY A 107 12.01 -2.80 -20.40
C GLY A 107 13.16 -1.83 -20.64
N VAL A 108 14.36 -2.08 -20.07
CA VAL A 108 15.61 -1.37 -20.40
C VAL A 108 16.76 -2.36 -20.50
#